data_AF-A0A8S9WWY0-F1
#
_entry.id   AF-A0A8S9WWY0-F1
#
_cell.length_a   1.000
_cell.length_b   1.000
_cell.length_c   1.000
_cell.angle_alpha   90.00
_cell.angle_beta   90.00
_cell.angle_gamma   90.00
#
_symmetry.space_group_name_H-M   'P 1'
#
loop_
_entity.id
_entity.type
_entity.pdbx_description
1 polymer ?
#
loop_
_entity_poly.entity_id
_entity_poly.type
_entity_poly.pdbx_seq_one_letter_code
_entity_poly.pdbx_strand_id
1 'polypeptide(L)'
;MLTAERSVAGTLQELNFFRPTYPCYFTLDKITKQKLVITREVATESRVYSKRDMVIFSVSCSLGVNLWQSATILNLYGDVGCYSLMVCGMLHLISFMCYLELTSMQPCLGGAYHYAYNTYGQLIAFLVGWMMLGYFMASKSSS
;
A
#
# COMPACT_ATOMS: atom_id res chain seq x y z
N MET A 1 5.97 -32.74 5.99
CA MET A 1 6.92 -32.20 6.99
C MET A 1 8.13 -31.51 6.35
N LEU A 2 8.79 -32.07 5.31
CA LEU A 2 9.98 -31.46 4.68
C LEU A 2 9.71 -30.21 3.79
N THR A 3 8.46 -29.93 3.43
CA THR A 3 8.09 -28.75 2.63
C THR A 3 7.90 -27.48 3.46
N ALA A 4 7.61 -27.60 4.76
CA ALA A 4 7.44 -26.45 5.64
C ALA A 4 8.80 -25.83 6.04
N GLU A 5 9.82 -26.66 6.28
CA GLU A 5 11.14 -26.16 6.68
C GLU A 5 11.88 -25.45 5.55
N ARG A 6 11.70 -25.86 4.28
CA ARG A 6 12.24 -25.12 3.13
C ARG A 6 11.57 -23.75 2.92
N SER A 7 10.30 -23.61 3.30
CA SER A 7 9.60 -22.30 3.27
C SER A 7 10.07 -21.37 4.39
N VAL A 8 10.45 -21.93 5.55
CA VAL A 8 10.96 -21.15 6.71
C VAL A 8 12.42 -20.76 6.51
N ALA A 9 13.27 -21.63 5.96
CA ALA A 9 14.66 -21.29 5.65
C ALA A 9 14.79 -20.22 4.56
N GLY A 10 13.92 -20.25 3.53
CA GLY A 10 13.86 -19.21 2.50
C GLY A 10 13.36 -17.86 3.02
N THR A 11 12.44 -17.84 3.99
CA THR A 11 11.95 -16.60 4.61
C THR A 11 12.93 -16.01 5.63
N LEU A 12 13.69 -16.84 6.34
CA LEU A 12 14.73 -16.39 7.28
C LEU A 12 15.94 -15.75 6.58
N GLN A 13 16.26 -16.16 5.35
CA GLN A 13 17.35 -15.56 4.57
C GLN A 13 16.94 -14.20 3.95
N GLU A 14 15.69 -14.07 3.51
CA GLU A 14 15.10 -12.79 3.07
C GLU A 14 14.94 -11.78 4.23
N LEU A 15 14.62 -12.26 5.44
CA LEU A 15 14.53 -11.43 6.65
C LEU A 15 15.88 -10.82 7.08
N ASN A 16 17.02 -11.42 6.72
CA ASN A 16 18.34 -10.87 6.99
C ASN A 16 18.81 -9.86 5.94
N PHE A 17 18.33 -9.96 4.70
CA PHE A 17 18.62 -8.99 3.62
C PHE A 17 17.85 -7.68 3.83
N PHE A 18 16.67 -7.76 4.45
CA PHE A 18 15.80 -6.65 4.80
C PHE A 18 16.07 -6.05 6.19
N ARG A 19 17.34 -5.95 6.59
CA ARG A 19 17.71 -4.97 7.63
C ARG A 19 18.03 -3.65 6.96
N PRO A 20 17.11 -2.69 6.96
CA PRO A 20 17.53 -1.34 6.73
C PRO A 20 18.18 -0.77 7.98
N THR A 21 19.43 -0.36 7.83
CA THR A 21 20.20 0.38 8.83
C THR A 21 19.67 1.81 8.90
N TYR A 22 18.68 2.06 9.78
CA TYR A 22 18.27 3.41 10.16
C TYR A 22 18.53 3.64 11.66
N PRO A 23 19.12 4.79 12.07
CA PRO A 23 19.56 5.04 13.45
C PRO A 23 18.43 5.29 14.49
N CYS A 24 17.15 5.30 14.11
CA CYS A 24 16.02 5.51 15.02
C CYS A 24 15.51 4.22 15.71
N TYR A 25 16.27 3.12 15.67
CA TYR A 25 15.81 1.76 15.97
C TYR A 25 15.57 1.42 17.47
N PHE A 26 15.87 2.32 18.41
CA PHE A 26 15.80 2.01 19.85
C PHE A 26 14.37 1.86 20.39
N THR A 27 13.37 2.50 19.78
CA THR A 27 11.95 2.31 20.15
C THR A 27 11.31 1.12 19.41
N LEU A 28 11.93 0.65 18.32
CA LEU A 28 11.42 -0.47 17.53
C LEU A 28 11.68 -1.83 18.16
N ASP A 29 12.56 -1.98 19.16
CA ASP A 29 12.72 -3.28 19.84
C ASP A 29 11.44 -3.69 20.59
N LYS A 30 10.78 -2.73 21.25
CA LYS A 30 9.46 -2.93 21.89
C LYS A 30 8.36 -3.21 20.87
N ILE A 31 8.37 -2.48 19.75
CA ILE A 31 7.37 -2.64 18.69
C ILE A 31 7.58 -3.95 17.91
N THR A 32 8.82 -4.42 17.71
CA THR A 32 9.10 -5.69 17.01
C THR A 32 8.64 -6.87 17.85
N LYS A 33 8.88 -6.83 19.17
CA LYS A 33 8.37 -7.83 20.13
C LYS A 33 6.83 -7.81 20.20
N GLN A 34 6.21 -6.63 20.17
CA GLN A 34 4.75 -6.48 20.21
C GLN A 34 4.09 -6.85 18.87
N LYS A 35 4.74 -6.57 17.74
CA LYS A 35 4.30 -6.94 16.40
C LYS A 35 4.36 -8.45 16.19
N LEU A 36 5.33 -9.15 16.80
CA LEU A 36 5.36 -10.62 16.87
C LEU A 36 4.17 -11.22 17.64
N VAL A 37 3.67 -10.53 18.67
CA VAL A 37 2.47 -10.94 19.44
C VAL A 37 1.18 -10.64 18.65
N ILE A 38 1.07 -9.46 18.02
CA ILE A 38 -0.10 -9.08 17.20
C ILE A 38 -0.20 -9.94 15.94
N THR A 39 0.92 -10.32 15.32
CA THR A 39 0.91 -11.21 14.15
C THR A 39 0.42 -12.62 14.52
N ARG A 40 0.62 -13.08 15.77
CA ARG A 40 0.09 -14.35 16.26
C ARG A 40 -1.43 -14.32 16.45
N GLU A 41 -1.99 -13.19 16.88
CA GLU A 41 -3.44 -13.03 17.08
C GLU A 41 -4.18 -12.80 15.75
N VAL A 42 -3.59 -12.07 14.80
CA VAL A 42 -4.18 -11.89 13.45
C VAL A 42 -4.12 -13.18 12.62
N ALA A 43 -3.16 -14.08 12.90
CA ALA A 43 -3.04 -15.37 12.22
C ALA A 43 -4.10 -16.40 12.64
N THR A 44 -4.91 -16.13 13.67
CA THR A 44 -5.86 -17.13 14.18
C THR A 44 -7.14 -17.24 13.33
N GLU A 45 -7.44 -16.24 12.48
CA GLU A 45 -8.53 -16.24 11.48
C GLU A 45 -8.12 -15.49 10.18
N SER A 46 -6.87 -15.62 9.73
CA SER A 46 -6.44 -14.96 8.49
C SER A 46 -6.85 -15.79 7.26
N ARG A 47 -7.92 -15.39 6.56
CA ARG A 47 -8.18 -15.91 5.21
C ARG A 47 -6.96 -15.59 4.34
N VAL A 48 -6.19 -16.61 3.98
CA VAL A 48 -4.98 -16.46 3.17
C VAL A 48 -5.39 -16.08 1.75
N TYR A 49 -5.21 -14.81 1.40
CA TYR A 49 -5.41 -14.33 0.03
C TYR A 49 -4.30 -14.87 -0.86
N SER A 50 -4.68 -15.48 -1.98
CA SER A 50 -3.70 -15.90 -2.97
C SER A 50 -3.06 -14.68 -3.61
N LYS A 51 -1.82 -14.84 -4.10
CA LYS A 51 -1.11 -13.79 -4.88
C LYS A 51 -1.98 -13.28 -6.04
N ARG A 52 -2.73 -14.19 -6.67
CA ARG A 52 -3.64 -13.88 -7.77
C ARG A 52 -4.80 -12.98 -7.32
N ASP A 53 -5.36 -13.26 -6.16
CA ASP A 53 -6.53 -12.53 -5.64
C ASP A 53 -6.19 -11.07 -5.32
N MET A 54 -4.99 -10.83 -4.80
CA MET A 54 -4.48 -9.47 -4.54
C MET A 54 -4.27 -8.67 -5.83
N VAL A 55 -3.70 -9.29 -6.87
CA VAL A 55 -3.52 -8.63 -8.17
C VAL A 55 -4.88 -8.30 -8.79
N ILE A 56 -5.80 -9.25 -8.79
CA ILE A 56 -7.14 -9.05 -9.34
C ILE A 56 -7.85 -7.91 -8.60
N PHE A 57 -7.82 -7.91 -7.26
CA PHE A 57 -8.41 -6.85 -6.45
C PHE A 57 -7.85 -5.46 -6.82
N SER A 58 -6.53 -5.34 -6.95
CA SER A 58 -5.89 -4.06 -7.30
C SER A 58 -6.31 -3.56 -8.69
N VAL A 59 -6.38 -4.44 -9.70
CA VAL A 59 -6.81 -4.08 -11.05
C VAL A 59 -8.28 -3.68 -11.08
N SER A 60 -9.14 -4.39 -10.34
CA SER A 60 -10.58 -4.07 -10.25
C SER A 60 -10.83 -2.69 -9.66
N CYS A 61 -10.14 -2.31 -8.56
CA CYS A 61 -10.28 -0.99 -7.96
C CYS A 61 -9.83 0.14 -8.91
N SER A 62 -8.72 -0.03 -9.62
CA SER A 62 -8.21 0.98 -10.55
C SER A 62 -9.09 1.19 -11.77
N LEU A 63 -9.68 0.13 -12.33
CA LEU A 63 -10.58 0.26 -13.48
C LEU A 63 -11.92 0.89 -13.10
N GLY A 64 -12.46 0.56 -11.92
CA GLY A 64 -13.78 1.03 -11.47
C GLY A 64 -13.87 2.56 -11.30
N VAL A 65 -12.83 3.20 -10.73
CA VAL A 65 -12.86 4.65 -10.49
C VAL A 65 -12.62 5.48 -11.75
N ASN A 66 -11.90 4.96 -12.74
CA ASN A 66 -11.41 5.76 -13.87
C ASN A 66 -12.25 5.62 -15.15
N LEU A 67 -12.90 4.47 -15.38
CA LEU A 67 -13.57 4.19 -16.65
C LEU A 67 -14.81 5.08 -16.88
N TRP A 68 -15.51 5.50 -15.83
CA TRP A 68 -16.67 6.36 -15.92
C TRP A 68 -16.25 7.81 -16.19
N GLN A 69 -15.14 8.23 -15.56
CA GLN A 69 -14.60 9.57 -15.71
C GLN A 69 -13.98 9.79 -17.10
N SER A 70 -13.32 8.78 -17.67
CA SER A 70 -12.71 8.89 -19.00
C SER A 70 -13.74 9.13 -20.11
N ALA A 71 -14.92 8.50 -20.03
CA ALA A 71 -16.02 8.73 -20.96
C ALA A 71 -16.52 10.18 -20.92
N THR A 72 -16.68 10.77 -19.73
CA THR A 72 -17.11 12.16 -19.59
C THR A 72 -16.07 13.13 -20.16
N ILE A 73 -14.77 12.88 -19.91
CA ILE A 73 -13.68 13.71 -20.44
C ILE A 73 -13.67 13.70 -21.98
N LEU A 74 -13.86 12.52 -22.59
CA LEU A 74 -13.89 12.39 -24.05
C LEU A 74 -15.09 13.08 -24.70
N ASN A 75 -16.26 13.06 -24.05
CA ASN A 75 -17.45 13.74 -24.55
C ASN A 75 -17.35 15.27 -24.47
N LEU A 76 -16.68 15.80 -23.43
CA LEU A 76 -16.53 17.25 -23.23
C LEU A 76 -15.42 17.86 -24.09
N TYR A 77 -14.33 17.14 -24.30
CA TYR A 77 -13.11 17.68 -24.92
C TYR A 77 -12.77 17.05 -26.28
N GLY A 78 -13.46 15.99 -26.71
CA GLY A 78 -13.19 15.32 -27.99
C GLY A 78 -11.77 14.72 -28.03
N ASP A 79 -11.09 14.87 -29.18
CA ASP A 79 -9.78 14.24 -29.43
C ASP A 79 -8.67 14.71 -28.47
N VAL A 80 -8.71 15.97 -28.02
CA VAL A 80 -7.71 16.48 -27.06
C VAL A 80 -7.82 15.79 -25.69
N GLY A 81 -8.99 15.24 -25.36
CA GLY A 81 -9.20 14.43 -24.17
C GLY A 81 -8.36 13.15 -24.18
N CYS A 82 -8.20 12.50 -25.34
CA CYS A 82 -7.42 11.28 -25.51
C CYS A 82 -5.95 11.48 -25.09
N TYR A 83 -5.33 12.57 -25.56
CA TYR A 83 -3.92 12.87 -25.26
C TYR A 83 -3.71 13.12 -23.76
N SER A 84 -4.63 13.83 -23.10
CA SER A 84 -4.55 14.09 -21.66
C SER A 84 -4.64 12.81 -20.82
N LEU A 85 -5.51 11.87 -21.22
CA LEU A 85 -5.65 10.57 -20.56
C LEU A 85 -4.40 9.72 -20.72
N MET A 86 -3.75 9.77 -21.88
CA MET A 86 -2.50 9.03 -22.13
C MET A 86 -1.35 9.54 -21.24
N VAL A 87 -1.19 10.87 -21.12
CA VAL A 87 -0.18 11.47 -20.25
C VAL A 87 -0.47 11.19 -18.78
N CYS A 88 -1.72 11.29 -18.35
CA CYS A 88 -2.13 10.97 -16.98
C CYS A 88 -1.80 9.50 -16.62
N GLY A 89 -2.08 8.56 -17.53
CA GLY A 89 -1.74 7.15 -17.35
C GLY A 89 -0.24 6.93 -17.15
N MET A 90 0.61 7.60 -17.93
CA MET A 90 2.07 7.49 -17.78
C MET A 90 2.56 8.00 -16.42
N LEU A 91 2.04 9.14 -15.94
CA LEU A 91 2.38 9.69 -14.62
C LEU A 91 1.94 8.76 -13.47
N HIS A 92 0.77 8.13 -13.63
CA HIS A 92 0.28 7.18 -12.64
C HIS A 92 1.17 5.93 -12.55
N LEU A 93 1.64 5.40 -13.69
CA LEU A 93 2.55 4.25 -13.71
C LEU A 93 3.87 4.54 -12.98
N ILE A 94 4.44 5.73 -13.18
CA ILE A 94 5.67 6.15 -12.48
C ILE A 94 5.43 6.24 -10.97
N SER A 95 4.32 6.86 -10.58
CA SER A 95 3.92 7.00 -9.17
C SER A 95 3.69 5.64 -8.50
N PHE A 96 3.04 4.72 -9.22
CA PHE A 96 2.80 3.35 -8.75
C PHE A 96 4.12 2.57 -8.58
N MET A 97 5.07 2.72 -9.51
CA MET A 97 6.37 2.06 -9.41
C MET A 97 7.16 2.52 -8.19
N CYS A 98 7.15 3.82 -7.90
CA CYS A 98 7.74 4.36 -6.68
C CYS A 98 7.06 3.80 -5.42
N TYR A 99 5.73 3.71 -5.42
CA TYR A 99 4.99 3.16 -4.29
C TYR A 99 5.24 1.66 -4.09
N LEU A 100 5.43 0.89 -5.18
CA LEU A 100 5.81 -0.51 -5.12
C LEU A 100 7.19 -0.72 -4.51
N GLU A 101 8.17 0.11 -4.85
CA GLU A 101 9.52 0.06 -4.25
C GLU A 101 9.47 0.34 -2.74
N LEU A 102 8.66 1.30 -2.30
CA LEU A 102 8.45 1.54 -0.88
C LEU A 102 7.72 0.38 -0.18
N THR A 103 6.76 -0.24 -0.86
CA THR A 103 5.98 -1.35 -0.32
C THR A 103 6.82 -2.61 -0.18
N SER A 104 7.74 -2.87 -1.12
CA SER A 104 8.68 -3.97 -1.00
C SER A 104 9.60 -3.76 0.20
N MET A 105 10.08 -2.52 0.42
CA MET A 105 10.96 -2.11 1.52
C MET A 105 10.39 -2.34 2.92
N GLN A 106 9.06 -2.29 3.10
CA GLN A 106 8.44 -2.41 4.41
C GLN A 106 7.03 -3.03 4.29
N PRO A 107 6.89 -4.37 4.44
CA PRO A 107 5.62 -5.07 4.36
C PRO A 107 4.84 -4.93 5.68
N CYS A 108 4.34 -3.73 5.96
CA CYS A 108 3.52 -3.43 7.14
C CYS A 108 2.06 -3.16 6.76
N LEU A 109 1.14 -3.77 7.50
CA LEU A 109 -0.28 -3.43 7.46
C LEU A 109 -0.47 -2.07 8.15
N GLY A 110 -0.80 -1.02 7.38
CA GLY A 110 -0.93 0.34 7.93
C GLY A 110 -1.00 1.49 6.92
N GLY A 111 -0.76 1.22 5.63
CA GLY A 111 -0.93 2.21 4.55
C GLY A 111 -0.06 3.46 4.70
N ALA A 112 -0.45 4.54 4.00
CA ALA A 112 0.30 5.80 3.95
C ALA A 112 0.56 6.44 5.34
N TYR A 113 -0.35 6.25 6.30
CA TYR A 113 -0.19 6.76 7.66
C TYR A 113 1.01 6.12 8.37
N HIS A 114 1.19 4.80 8.23
CA HIS A 114 2.29 4.10 8.87
C HIS A 114 3.65 4.49 8.25
N TYR A 115 3.69 4.71 6.93
CA TYR A 115 4.90 5.21 6.27
C TYR A 115 5.26 6.62 6.74
N ALA A 116 4.28 7.54 6.80
CA ALA A 116 4.51 8.91 7.24
C ALA A 116 4.96 9.01 8.70
N TYR A 117 4.43 8.15 9.58
CA TYR A 117 4.84 8.09 10.98
C TYR A 117 6.31 7.69 11.14
N ASN A 118 6.78 6.77 10.29
CA ASN A 118 8.13 6.22 10.39
C ASN A 118 9.21 7.16 9.83
N THR A 119 8.88 8.00 8.84
CA THR A 119 9.84 8.92 8.20
C THR A 119 9.78 10.35 8.73
N TYR A 120 8.60 10.85 9.08
CA TYR A 120 8.38 12.28 9.36
C TYR A 120 7.92 12.58 10.81
N GLY A 121 7.61 11.56 11.60
CA GLY A 121 7.19 11.71 12.99
C GLY A 121 5.70 11.99 13.19
N GLN A 122 5.32 12.29 14.43
CA GLN A 122 3.94 12.20 14.92
C GLN A 122 3.00 13.29 14.37
N LEU A 123 3.47 14.53 14.20
CA LEU A 123 2.65 15.63 13.69
C LEU A 123 2.24 15.42 12.24
N ILE A 124 3.17 14.99 11.40
CA ILE A 124 2.94 14.79 9.97
C ILE A 124 2.07 13.56 9.74
N ALA A 125 2.26 12.50 10.54
CA ALA A 125 1.36 11.34 10.52
C ALA A 125 -0.09 11.72 10.87
N PHE A 126 -0.30 12.58 11.88
CA PHE A 126 -1.63 13.05 12.27
C PHE A 126 -2.33 13.81 11.13
N LEU A 127 -1.61 14.70 10.46
CA LEU A 127 -2.15 15.46 9.31
C LEU A 127 -2.51 14.53 8.14
N VAL A 128 -1.67 13.53 7.84
CA VAL A 128 -1.96 12.53 6.79
C VAL A 128 -3.22 11.72 7.16
N GLY A 129 -3.37 11.33 8.43
CA GLY A 129 -4.58 10.66 8.91
C GLY A 129 -5.84 11.51 8.74
N TRP A 130 -5.74 12.81 9.05
CA TRP A 130 -6.85 13.75 8.90
C TRP A 130 -7.24 13.95 7.43
N MET A 131 -6.27 14.05 6.52
CA MET A 131 -6.55 14.11 5.07
C MET A 131 -7.23 12.84 4.56
N MET A 132 -6.79 11.66 4.99
CA MET A 132 -7.40 10.39 4.60
C MET A 132 -8.86 10.32 5.06
N LEU A 133 -9.13 10.72 6.30
CA LEU A 133 -10.50 10.83 6.81
C LEU A 133 -11.34 11.77 5.94
N GLY A 134 -10.81 12.96 5.63
CA GLY A 134 -11.49 13.93 4.76
C GLY A 134 -11.85 13.36 3.38
N TYR A 135 -10.93 12.61 2.77
CA TYR A 135 -11.19 11.93 1.49
C TYR A 135 -12.32 10.90 1.58
N PHE A 136 -12.32 10.06 2.62
CA PHE A 136 -13.41 9.07 2.82
C PHE A 136 -14.76 9.73 3.10
N MET A 137 -14.77 10.85 3.83
CA MET A 137 -16.00 11.61 4.08
C MET A 137 -16.52 12.26 2.79
N ALA A 138 -15.65 12.89 1.99
CA ALA A 138 -16.02 13.52 0.73
C ALA A 138 -16.59 12.50 -0.27
N SER A 139 -15.96 11.33 -0.41
CA SER A 139 -16.45 10.26 -1.29
C SER A 139 -17.81 9.70 -0.87
N LYS A 140 -18.12 9.66 0.44
CA LYS A 140 -19.44 9.25 0.94
C LYS A 140 -20.53 10.32 0.74
N SER A 141 -20.15 11.58 0.59
CA SER A 141 -21.08 12.72 0.52
C SER A 141 -21.61 13.03 -0.88
N SER A 142 -21.00 12.49 -1.94
CA SER A 142 -21.38 12.77 -3.35
C SER A 142 -22.52 11.85 -3.85
N SER A 143 -23.48 11.52 -2.99
CA SER A 143 -24.66 10.73 -3.31
C SER A 143 -25.92 11.54 -3.10
#